data_AF-A0A924Q429-F1
#
_entry.id   AF-A0A924Q429-F1
#
_cell.length_a   1.000
_cell.length_b   1.000
_cell.length_c   1.000
_cell.angle_alpha   90.00
_cell.angle_beta   90.00
_cell.angle_gamma   90.00
#
_symmetry.space_group_name_H-M   'P 1'
#
loop_
_entity.id
_entity.type
_entity.pdbx_description
1 polymer ?
#
loop_
_entity_poly.entity_id
_entity_poly.type
_entity_poly.pdbx_seq_one_letter_code
_entity_poly.pdbx_strand_id
1 'polypeptide(L)'
;MKKNLSSVALSVLTVVGTMCIAAPVSAQVAGGSTTVEASVTESTKLAMGWSVKKTLMGKTIYNDAGQKVGEVEDLIISPDKNVSYVIVGAGGFVGIGRHDVAIPVAQIQDKAGKLVMAGATKESIKAMAEFTYATDTTRRDAFVAAADKDIAKGKAAVASLEKQAGAATADAKTKIDMDISALKTDVKSAEAKLAEMKQASAVRWREFEADVSAATARLRKSTEKTFG
;
A
#
# COMPACT_ATOMS: atom_id res chain seq x y z
N MET A 1 -59.93 46.42 6.36
CA MET A 1 -59.90 45.65 7.63
C MET A 1 -60.86 44.48 7.51
N LYS A 2 -60.38 43.24 7.73
CA LYS A 2 -61.17 42.04 8.15
C LYS A 2 -62.21 41.55 7.11
N LYS A 3 -62.44 40.28 6.83
CA LYS A 3 -62.01 38.98 7.34
C LYS A 3 -62.46 37.95 6.29
N ASN A 4 -61.64 36.94 6.06
CA ASN A 4 -61.96 35.74 5.31
C ASN A 4 -62.98 34.91 6.12
N LEU A 5 -63.96 34.23 5.50
CA LEU A 5 -64.50 32.94 5.94
C LEU A 5 -65.57 32.35 4.97
N SER A 6 -65.31 31.11 4.55
CA SER A 6 -66.21 29.93 4.46
C SER A 6 -67.23 29.67 3.31
N SER A 7 -67.06 28.45 2.75
CA SER A 7 -68.07 27.47 2.25
C SER A 7 -68.72 27.75 0.88
N VAL A 8 -68.86 26.81 -0.07
CA VAL A 8 -69.61 25.53 -0.01
C VAL A 8 -69.22 24.57 -1.18
N ALA A 9 -69.03 23.29 -0.83
CA ALA A 9 -69.30 21.99 -1.49
C ALA A 9 -69.33 21.79 -3.03
N LEU A 10 -68.84 20.62 -3.51
CA LEU A 10 -69.67 19.48 -3.99
C LEU A 10 -68.88 18.49 -4.90
N SER A 11 -68.58 17.32 -4.34
CA SER A 11 -68.76 15.95 -4.89
C SER A 11 -68.10 15.43 -6.19
N VAL A 12 -67.26 14.39 -5.99
CA VAL A 12 -67.35 13.01 -6.55
C VAL A 12 -67.30 12.81 -8.07
N LEU A 13 -66.31 12.04 -8.58
CA LEU A 13 -66.51 10.68 -9.13
C LEU A 13 -65.18 10.01 -9.57
N THR A 14 -65.13 8.72 -9.26
CA THR A 14 -64.13 7.65 -9.46
C THR A 14 -63.73 7.31 -10.91
N VAL A 15 -62.56 6.65 -11.08
CA VAL A 15 -62.25 5.46 -11.95
C VAL A 15 -60.76 5.12 -11.72
N VAL A 16 -60.38 4.12 -10.90
CA VAL A 16 -60.11 2.69 -11.23
C VAL A 16 -59.33 2.57 -12.56
N GLY A 17 -58.02 2.34 -12.58
CA GLY A 17 -57.38 1.11 -12.16
C GLY A 17 -57.36 0.09 -13.31
N THR A 18 -56.15 -0.17 -13.86
CA THR A 18 -55.63 -1.40 -14.53
C THR A 18 -55.08 -1.17 -15.94
N MET A 19 -53.77 -1.34 -16.12
CA MET A 19 -53.17 -2.16 -17.20
C MET A 19 -51.65 -2.29 -16.94
N CYS A 20 -51.20 -3.50 -16.63
CA CYS A 20 -49.79 -3.86 -16.54
C CYS A 20 -49.10 -3.71 -17.90
N ILE A 21 -47.86 -3.20 -17.88
CA ILE A 21 -46.88 -3.51 -18.92
C ILE A 21 -45.61 -3.96 -18.21
N ALA A 22 -45.29 -5.25 -18.35
CA ALA A 22 -44.05 -5.84 -17.90
C ALA A 22 -42.91 -5.35 -18.79
N ALA A 23 -41.99 -4.57 -18.22
CA ALA A 23 -40.69 -4.30 -18.84
C ALA A 23 -39.66 -5.28 -18.28
N PRO A 24 -38.75 -5.83 -19.10
CA PRO A 24 -37.69 -6.69 -18.60
C PRO A 24 -36.76 -5.87 -17.71
N VAL A 25 -36.74 -6.20 -16.41
CA VAL A 25 -35.65 -5.84 -15.52
C VAL A 25 -34.43 -6.62 -16.01
N SER A 26 -33.60 -5.98 -16.82
CA SER A 26 -32.21 -6.39 -16.97
C SER A 26 -31.53 -6.12 -15.63
N ALA A 27 -31.41 -7.18 -14.82
CA ALA A 27 -30.47 -7.21 -13.72
C ALA A 27 -29.06 -7.03 -14.32
N GLN A 28 -28.60 -5.77 -14.35
CA GLN A 28 -27.20 -5.48 -14.59
C GLN A 28 -26.42 -6.05 -13.41
N VAL A 29 -25.89 -7.25 -13.60
CA VAL A 29 -24.79 -7.75 -12.78
C VAL A 29 -23.68 -6.74 -13.00
N ALA A 30 -23.46 -5.89 -12.01
CA ALA A 30 -22.29 -5.04 -11.90
C ALA A 30 -21.07 -5.97 -11.77
N GLY A 31 -20.64 -6.50 -12.92
CA GLY A 31 -19.31 -7.01 -13.10
C GLY A 31 -18.39 -5.82 -12.89
N GLY A 32 -17.86 -5.71 -11.68
CA GLY A 32 -16.77 -4.80 -11.34
C GLY A 32 -15.56 -5.17 -12.17
N SER A 33 -15.56 -4.79 -13.44
CA SER A 33 -14.33 -4.43 -14.11
C SER A 33 -13.81 -3.24 -13.34
N THR A 34 -12.73 -3.46 -12.58
CA THR A 34 -11.88 -2.38 -12.11
C THR A 34 -11.22 -1.79 -13.34
N THR A 35 -11.97 -1.03 -14.13
CA THR A 35 -11.39 -0.12 -15.10
C THR A 35 -10.60 0.87 -14.28
N VAL A 36 -9.27 0.73 -14.32
CA VAL A 36 -8.34 1.76 -13.88
C VAL A 36 -8.58 2.95 -14.81
N GLU A 37 -9.58 3.76 -14.47
CA GLU A 37 -9.87 5.02 -15.14
C GLU A 37 -8.83 6.03 -14.68
N ALA A 38 -7.64 5.96 -15.27
CA ALA A 38 -6.71 7.07 -15.23
C ALA A 38 -7.42 8.25 -15.90
N SER A 39 -7.83 9.24 -15.11
CA SER A 39 -8.48 10.45 -15.59
C SER A 39 -7.59 11.14 -16.63
N VAL A 40 -8.18 11.71 -17.68
CA VAL A 40 -7.46 12.35 -18.81
C VAL A 40 -6.45 13.41 -18.34
N THR A 41 -6.69 14.04 -17.18
CA THR A 41 -5.76 14.98 -16.54
C THR A 41 -4.52 14.31 -15.95
N GLU A 42 -4.63 13.08 -15.44
CA GLU A 42 -3.47 12.27 -15.04
C GLU A 42 -2.68 11.85 -16.28
N SER A 43 -3.34 11.52 -17.39
CA SER A 43 -2.67 11.10 -18.63
C SER A 43 -1.72 12.17 -19.18
N THR A 44 -2.10 13.46 -19.13
CA THR A 44 -1.22 14.57 -19.57
C THR A 44 -0.07 14.82 -18.60
N LYS A 45 -0.29 14.70 -17.29
CA LYS A 45 0.77 14.87 -16.28
C LYS A 45 1.79 13.73 -16.31
N LEU A 46 1.31 12.51 -16.56
CA LEU A 46 2.12 11.31 -16.78
C LEU A 46 2.94 11.42 -18.08
N ALA A 47 2.38 12.01 -19.14
CA ALA A 47 3.10 12.24 -20.40
C ALA A 47 4.25 13.26 -20.26
N MET A 48 4.16 14.18 -19.30
CA MET A 48 5.22 15.15 -18.97
C MET A 48 6.21 14.64 -17.91
N GLY A 49 5.99 13.43 -17.37
CA GLY A 49 6.87 12.81 -16.40
C GLY A 49 8.14 12.23 -17.02
N TRP A 50 9.08 11.81 -16.17
CA TRP A 50 10.29 11.14 -16.64
C TRP A 50 9.98 9.68 -17.01
N SER A 51 10.37 9.28 -18.22
CA SER A 51 10.31 7.87 -18.61
C SER A 51 11.51 7.14 -18.03
N VAL A 52 11.26 6.08 -17.23
CA VAL A 52 12.34 5.24 -16.69
C VAL A 52 13.24 4.73 -17.81
N LYS A 53 12.66 4.13 -18.86
CA LYS A 53 13.43 3.56 -19.97
C LYS A 53 14.09 4.60 -20.88
N LYS A 54 13.42 5.73 -21.17
CA LYS A 54 13.88 6.69 -22.19
C LYS A 54 14.67 7.86 -21.61
N THR A 55 14.38 8.25 -20.38
CA THR A 55 14.86 9.50 -19.77
C THR A 55 15.86 9.23 -18.64
N LEU A 56 15.73 8.12 -17.91
CA LEU A 56 16.54 7.85 -16.71
C LEU A 56 17.56 6.74 -16.92
N MET A 57 17.11 5.54 -17.27
CA MET A 57 17.90 4.31 -17.27
C MET A 57 19.08 4.40 -18.25
N GLY A 58 20.28 4.05 -17.79
CA GLY A 58 21.52 4.06 -18.57
C GLY A 58 21.99 5.45 -18.99
N LYS A 59 21.39 6.53 -18.45
CA LYS A 59 21.84 7.89 -18.74
C LYS A 59 23.00 8.28 -17.84
N THR A 60 23.91 9.05 -18.42
CA THR A 60 24.99 9.69 -17.66
C THR A 60 24.46 10.92 -16.93
N ILE A 61 24.83 11.06 -15.66
CA ILE A 61 24.59 12.27 -14.86
C ILE A 61 25.81 13.18 -14.96
N TYR A 62 25.55 14.46 -15.16
CA TYR A 62 26.54 15.52 -15.24
C TYR A 62 26.40 16.50 -14.07
N ASN A 63 27.45 17.26 -13.77
CA ASN A 63 27.36 18.42 -12.88
C ASN A 63 27.16 19.73 -13.67
N ASP A 64 27.09 20.87 -12.98
CA ASP A 64 26.94 22.19 -13.61
C ASP A 64 28.12 22.55 -14.53
N ALA A 65 29.30 21.99 -14.29
CA ALA A 65 30.48 22.14 -15.13
C ALA A 65 30.48 21.20 -16.36
N GLY A 66 29.42 20.42 -16.56
CA GLY A 66 29.31 19.47 -17.68
C GLY A 66 30.18 18.22 -17.54
N GLN A 67 30.72 17.95 -16.34
CA GLN A 67 31.55 16.78 -16.07
C GLN A 67 30.66 15.58 -15.72
N LYS A 68 30.95 14.40 -16.27
CA LYS A 68 30.29 13.14 -15.89
C LYS A 68 30.58 12.85 -14.42
N VAL A 69 29.54 12.69 -13.60
CA VAL A 69 29.64 12.31 -12.19
C VAL A 69 29.27 10.86 -11.93
N GLY A 70 28.41 10.28 -12.78
CA GLY A 70 27.97 8.88 -12.64
C GLY A 70 27.05 8.44 -13.77
N GLU A 71 26.51 7.24 -13.63
CA GLU A 71 25.56 6.63 -14.57
C GLU A 71 24.39 6.05 -13.82
N VAL A 72 23.18 6.21 -14.38
CA VAL A 72 21.95 5.70 -13.78
C VAL A 72 21.82 4.20 -14.05
N GLU A 73 21.84 3.41 -12.99
CA GLU A 73 21.71 1.95 -13.02
C GLU A 73 20.29 1.49 -12.70
N ASP A 74 19.57 2.20 -11.82
CA ASP A 74 18.20 1.84 -11.44
C ASP A 74 17.37 3.03 -10.89
N LEU A 75 16.07 2.83 -10.70
CA LEU A 75 15.14 3.74 -10.03
C LEU A 75 14.33 2.98 -8.97
N ILE A 76 14.49 3.36 -7.72
CA ILE A 76 13.72 2.83 -6.59
C ILE A 76 12.61 3.80 -6.23
N ILE A 77 11.37 3.28 -6.16
CA ILE A 77 10.22 4.02 -5.66
C ILE A 77 9.92 3.51 -4.26
N SER A 78 9.88 4.41 -3.29
CA SER A 78 9.61 4.03 -1.90
C SER A 78 8.15 3.55 -1.72
N PRO A 79 7.86 2.67 -0.74
CA PRO A 79 6.52 2.10 -0.55
C PRO A 79 5.44 3.12 -0.21
N ASP A 80 5.84 4.26 0.37
CA ASP A 80 5.00 5.41 0.66
C ASP A 80 4.67 6.24 -0.61
N LYS A 81 5.15 5.83 -1.79
CA LYS A 81 4.87 6.39 -3.13
C LYS A 81 5.27 7.85 -3.35
N ASN A 82 5.89 8.51 -2.37
CA ASN A 82 6.21 9.93 -2.44
C ASN A 82 7.68 10.23 -2.77
N VAL A 83 8.60 9.28 -2.56
CA VAL A 83 10.04 9.53 -2.75
C VAL A 83 10.63 8.51 -3.73
N SER A 84 11.13 9.03 -4.85
CA SER A 84 11.85 8.24 -5.84
C SER A 84 13.35 8.51 -5.75
N TYR A 85 14.15 7.46 -5.74
CA TYR A 85 15.61 7.49 -5.70
C TYR A 85 16.16 6.89 -6.99
N VAL A 86 17.10 7.58 -7.62
CA VAL A 86 17.91 7.05 -8.71
C VAL A 86 19.14 6.40 -8.12
N ILE A 87 19.40 5.15 -8.53
CA ILE A 87 20.62 4.45 -8.17
C ILE A 87 21.69 4.80 -9.19
N VAL A 88 22.78 5.37 -8.71
CA VAL A 88 23.85 5.90 -9.54
C VAL A 88 25.14 5.16 -9.25
N GLY A 89 25.77 4.62 -10.29
CA GLY A 89 27.10 4.01 -10.17
C GLY A 89 28.16 5.08 -9.95
N ALA A 90 28.72 5.15 -8.75
CA ALA A 90 29.80 6.06 -8.39
C ALA A 90 31.15 5.53 -8.93
N GLY A 91 31.65 6.21 -9.96
CA GLY A 91 32.97 6.07 -10.62
C GLY A 91 33.88 4.89 -10.24
N GLY A 92 33.92 3.88 -11.12
CA GLY A 92 35.01 2.93 -11.32
C GLY A 92 34.85 2.30 -12.70
N PHE A 93 35.92 2.19 -13.49
CA PHE A 93 35.85 1.38 -14.73
C PHE A 93 35.60 -0.07 -14.30
N VAL A 94 34.52 -0.67 -14.78
CA VAL A 94 34.19 -2.11 -14.78
C VAL A 94 35.02 -2.96 -13.78
N GLY A 95 34.56 -3.08 -12.54
CA GLY A 95 34.99 -4.14 -11.61
C GLY A 95 35.95 -3.76 -10.48
N ILE A 96 36.53 -2.55 -10.43
CA ILE A 96 37.35 -2.12 -9.28
C ILE A 96 36.89 -0.74 -8.77
N GLY A 97 36.41 -0.69 -7.53
CA GLY A 97 36.08 0.56 -6.84
C GLY A 97 34.77 1.23 -7.26
N ARG A 98 33.89 0.53 -7.99
CA ARG A 98 32.51 0.99 -8.26
C ARG A 98 31.61 0.56 -7.10
N HIS A 99 30.89 1.52 -6.54
CA HIS A 99 29.77 1.27 -5.63
C HIS A 99 28.55 2.06 -6.10
N ASP A 100 27.37 1.58 -5.73
CA ASP A 100 26.11 2.24 -6.08
C ASP A 100 25.76 3.24 -4.99
N VAL A 101 25.12 4.35 -5.35
CA VAL A 101 24.63 5.35 -4.39
C VAL A 101 23.19 5.72 -4.71
N ALA A 102 22.37 5.92 -3.68
CA ALA A 102 20.98 6.33 -3.84
C ALA A 102 20.87 7.86 -3.81
N ILE A 103 20.40 8.44 -4.91
CA ILE A 103 20.23 9.89 -5.06
C ILE A 103 18.75 10.22 -5.21
N PRO A 104 18.17 11.11 -4.39
CA PRO A 104 16.79 11.56 -4.58
C PRO A 104 16.59 12.17 -5.98
N VAL A 105 15.54 11.75 -6.70
CA VAL A 105 15.19 12.29 -8.04
C VAL A 105 15.09 13.82 -8.00
N ALA A 106 14.65 14.40 -6.87
CA ALA A 106 14.52 15.84 -6.68
C ALA A 106 15.84 16.63 -6.83
N GLN A 107 17.00 15.96 -6.68
CA GLN A 107 18.31 16.60 -6.88
C GLN A 107 18.77 16.58 -8.34
N ILE A 108 18.11 15.79 -9.19
CA ILE A 108 18.44 15.65 -10.60
C ILE A 108 17.51 16.55 -11.41
N GLN A 109 18.07 17.29 -12.34
CA GLN A 109 17.35 18.17 -13.27
C GLN A 109 17.57 17.70 -14.69
N ASP A 110 16.52 17.69 -15.51
CA ASP A 110 16.68 17.53 -16.96
C ASP A 110 17.00 18.91 -17.57
N LYS A 111 18.18 19.04 -18.16
CA LYS A 111 18.58 20.20 -18.96
C LYS A 111 18.78 19.76 -20.41
N ALA A 112 17.75 19.99 -21.24
CA ALA A 112 17.76 19.66 -22.67
C ALA A 112 18.07 18.18 -22.95
N GLY A 113 17.47 17.26 -22.18
CA GLY A 113 17.64 15.81 -22.31
C GLY A 113 18.87 15.23 -21.62
N LYS A 114 19.65 16.08 -20.92
CA LYS A 114 20.77 15.67 -20.07
C LYS A 114 20.38 15.73 -18.59
N LEU A 115 20.70 14.68 -17.85
CA LEU A 115 20.53 14.64 -16.41
C LEU A 115 21.67 15.41 -15.75
N VAL A 116 21.33 16.46 -14.99
CA VAL A 116 22.28 17.34 -14.31
C VAL A 116 21.98 17.36 -12.82
N MET A 117 22.98 17.06 -12.00
CA MET A 117 22.93 17.22 -10.57
C MET A 117 23.83 18.38 -10.15
N ALA A 118 23.22 19.47 -9.72
CA ALA A 118 23.95 20.69 -9.41
C ALA A 118 24.84 20.51 -8.17
N GLY A 119 26.06 21.06 -8.21
CA GLY A 119 27.04 20.97 -7.12
C GLY A 119 27.68 19.58 -6.91
N ALA A 120 27.34 18.58 -7.73
CA ALA A 120 27.92 17.24 -7.64
C ALA A 120 29.36 17.20 -8.15
N THR A 121 30.24 16.51 -7.42
CA THR A 121 31.61 16.17 -7.87
C THR A 121 31.79 14.66 -7.86
N LYS A 122 32.71 14.11 -8.66
CA LYS A 122 32.95 12.66 -8.65
C LYS A 122 33.36 12.18 -7.26
N GLU A 123 34.13 13.00 -6.56
CA GLU A 123 34.63 12.77 -5.22
C GLU A 123 33.50 12.78 -4.20
N SER A 124 32.56 13.75 -4.30
CA SER A 124 31.40 13.79 -3.40
C SER A 124 30.50 12.58 -3.59
N ILE A 125 30.28 12.14 -4.84
CA ILE A 125 29.45 10.95 -5.13
C ILE A 125 30.12 9.68 -4.60
N LYS A 126 31.44 9.55 -4.77
CA LYS A 126 32.22 8.42 -4.22
C LYS A 126 32.29 8.40 -2.68
N ALA A 127 32.07 9.53 -2.04
CA ALA A 127 32.06 9.65 -0.59
C ALA A 127 30.65 9.43 0.00
N MET A 128 29.62 9.28 -0.84
CA MET A 128 28.27 8.97 -0.37
C MET A 128 28.21 7.55 0.19
N ALA A 129 27.19 7.30 1.01
CA ALA A 129 26.92 5.97 1.53
C ALA A 129 26.62 5.01 0.37
N GLU A 130 27.26 3.84 0.41
CA GLU A 130 26.99 2.75 -0.51
C GLU A 130 25.53 2.30 -0.36
N PHE A 131 24.85 2.21 -1.49
CA PHE A 131 23.53 1.63 -1.60
C PHE A 131 23.67 0.12 -1.83
N THR A 132 23.05 -0.66 -0.95
CA THR A 132 22.93 -2.10 -1.12
C THR A 132 21.47 -2.45 -1.34
N TYR A 133 21.18 -3.22 -2.39
CA TYR A 133 19.85 -3.75 -2.61
C TYR A 133 19.43 -4.61 -1.43
N ALA A 134 18.19 -4.42 -0.98
CA ALA A 134 17.60 -5.32 0.01
C ALA A 134 17.59 -6.73 -0.59
N THR A 135 18.41 -7.62 -0.03
CA THR A 135 18.34 -9.03 -0.38
C THR A 135 17.03 -9.61 0.17
N ASP A 136 16.56 -10.71 -0.43
CA ASP A 136 15.39 -11.44 0.10
C ASP A 136 15.58 -11.80 1.58
N THR A 137 16.82 -12.04 2.00
CA THR A 137 17.21 -12.29 3.39
C THR A 137 16.99 -11.07 4.27
N THR A 138 17.48 -9.88 3.88
CA THR A 138 17.30 -8.63 4.67
C THR A 138 15.82 -8.27 4.82
N ARG A 139 15.02 -8.44 3.75
CA ARG A 139 13.58 -8.15 3.78
C ARG A 139 12.83 -9.14 4.68
N ARG A 140 13.18 -10.42 4.61
CA ARG A 140 12.65 -11.46 5.50
C ARG A 140 13.01 -11.16 6.96
N ASP A 141 14.26 -10.82 7.24
CA ASP A 141 14.73 -10.58 8.61
C ASP A 141 14.04 -9.35 9.22
N ALA A 142 13.84 -8.29 8.43
CA ALA A 142 13.06 -7.11 8.84
C ALA A 142 11.58 -7.45 9.12
N PHE A 143 10.97 -8.29 8.28
CA PHE A 143 9.59 -8.75 8.49
C PHE A 143 9.46 -9.63 9.72
N VAL A 144 10.40 -10.56 9.93
CA VAL A 144 10.46 -11.43 11.12
C VAL A 144 10.60 -10.59 12.38
N ALA A 145 11.47 -9.58 12.38
CA ALA A 145 11.64 -8.67 13.52
C ALA A 145 10.38 -7.85 13.82
N ALA A 146 9.67 -7.37 12.78
CA ALA A 146 8.39 -6.67 12.96
C ALA A 146 7.31 -7.60 13.53
N ALA A 147 7.21 -8.83 13.02
CA ALA A 147 6.27 -9.85 13.50
C ALA A 147 6.56 -10.25 14.96
N ASP A 148 7.83 -10.45 15.35
CA ASP A 148 8.22 -10.69 16.74
C ASP A 148 7.75 -9.55 17.65
N LYS A 149 7.88 -8.30 17.22
CA LYS A 149 7.44 -7.11 17.97
C LYS A 149 5.92 -7.07 18.15
N ASP A 150 5.16 -7.40 17.12
CA ASP A 150 3.69 -7.37 17.19
C ASP A 150 3.13 -8.57 17.98
N ILE A 151 3.76 -9.74 17.90
CA ILE A 151 3.45 -10.88 18.78
C ILE A 151 3.73 -10.53 20.25
N ALA A 152 4.85 -9.86 20.54
CA ALA A 152 5.17 -9.42 21.90
C ALA A 152 4.12 -8.43 22.46
N LYS A 153 3.64 -7.49 21.63
CA LYS A 153 2.52 -6.60 22.01
C LYS A 153 1.22 -7.39 22.22
N GLY A 154 0.91 -8.35 21.36
CA GLY A 154 -0.26 -9.22 21.50
C GLY A 154 -0.26 -10.00 22.81
N LYS A 155 0.89 -10.58 23.18
CA LYS A 155 1.09 -11.25 24.48
C LYS A 155 0.91 -10.30 25.66
N ALA A 156 1.47 -9.10 25.59
CA ALA A 156 1.31 -8.09 26.63
C ALA A 156 -0.16 -7.66 26.77
N ALA A 157 -0.90 -7.55 25.67
CA ALA A 157 -2.33 -7.28 25.68
C ALA A 157 -3.14 -8.43 26.33
N VAL A 158 -2.84 -9.69 26.01
CA VAL A 158 -3.43 -10.87 26.68
C VAL A 158 -3.20 -10.82 28.19
N ALA A 159 -1.97 -10.57 28.63
CA ALA A 159 -1.65 -10.48 30.06
C ALA A 159 -2.40 -9.32 30.77
N SER A 160 -2.59 -8.20 30.06
CA SER A 160 -3.35 -7.06 30.59
C SER A 160 -4.85 -7.35 30.71
N LEU A 161 -5.42 -8.07 29.74
CA LEU A 161 -6.83 -8.50 29.75
C LEU A 161 -7.07 -9.56 30.82
N GLU A 162 -6.16 -10.51 31.03
CA GLU A 162 -6.24 -11.49 32.11
C GLU A 162 -6.25 -10.81 33.49
N LYS A 163 -5.45 -9.74 33.67
CA LYS A 163 -5.46 -8.93 34.89
C LYS A 163 -6.77 -8.16 35.08
N GLN A 164 -7.36 -7.64 34.00
CA GLN A 164 -8.65 -6.95 34.03
C GLN A 164 -9.82 -7.91 34.32
N ALA A 165 -9.80 -9.12 33.75
CA ALA A 165 -10.77 -10.19 34.03
C ALA A 165 -10.76 -10.60 35.51
N GLY A 166 -9.61 -10.53 36.18
CA GLY A 166 -9.47 -10.79 37.62
C GLY A 166 -10.16 -9.76 38.51
N ALA A 167 -10.40 -8.54 38.02
CA ALA A 167 -11.01 -7.43 38.76
C ALA A 167 -12.44 -7.08 38.29
N ALA A 168 -12.97 -7.79 37.28
CA ALA A 168 -14.23 -7.48 36.63
C ALA A 168 -15.44 -8.19 37.27
N THR A 169 -16.63 -7.62 37.08
CA THR A 169 -17.92 -8.26 37.43
C THR A 169 -18.21 -9.47 36.53
N ALA A 170 -19.12 -10.36 36.94
CA ALA A 170 -19.37 -11.63 36.25
C ALA A 170 -19.68 -11.47 34.74
N ASP A 171 -20.56 -10.54 34.36
CA ASP A 171 -20.93 -10.31 32.96
C ASP A 171 -19.79 -9.70 32.13
N ALA A 172 -19.04 -8.77 32.73
CA ALA A 172 -17.86 -8.18 32.10
C ALA A 172 -16.72 -9.21 31.94
N LYS A 173 -16.58 -10.12 32.91
CA LYS A 173 -15.60 -11.20 32.89
C LYS A 173 -15.87 -12.18 31.74
N THR A 174 -17.12 -12.58 31.51
CA THR A 174 -17.45 -13.47 30.38
C THR A 174 -17.07 -12.86 29.03
N LYS A 175 -17.29 -11.55 28.84
CA LYS A 175 -16.89 -10.87 27.61
C LYS A 175 -15.37 -10.75 27.46
N ILE A 176 -14.66 -10.42 28.55
CA ILE A 176 -13.20 -10.33 28.55
C ILE A 176 -12.57 -11.72 28.32
N ASP A 177 -13.13 -12.79 28.87
CA ASP A 177 -12.65 -14.17 28.68
C ASP A 177 -12.80 -14.64 27.22
N MET A 178 -13.86 -14.21 26.52
CA MET A 178 -14.01 -14.42 25.07
C MET A 178 -12.93 -13.69 24.27
N ASP A 179 -12.69 -12.41 24.59
CA ASP A 179 -11.67 -11.58 23.94
C ASP A 179 -10.24 -12.13 24.19
N ILE A 180 -9.96 -12.62 25.41
CA ILE A 180 -8.70 -13.31 25.78
C ILE A 180 -8.53 -14.58 24.95
N SER A 181 -9.57 -15.41 24.83
CA SER A 181 -9.49 -16.70 24.13
C SER A 181 -9.25 -16.54 22.63
N ALA A 182 -9.92 -15.56 22.01
CA ALA A 182 -9.69 -15.19 20.61
C ALA A 182 -8.25 -14.70 20.42
N LEU A 183 -7.82 -13.71 21.22
CA LEU A 183 -6.49 -13.11 21.09
C LEU A 183 -5.36 -14.12 21.37
N LYS A 184 -5.55 -15.05 22.31
CA LYS A 184 -4.59 -16.12 22.61
C LYS A 184 -4.46 -17.13 21.46
N THR A 185 -5.57 -17.42 20.77
CA THR A 185 -5.57 -18.28 19.58
C THR A 185 -4.81 -17.61 18.44
N ASP A 186 -5.04 -16.32 18.22
CA ASP A 186 -4.35 -15.54 17.18
C ASP A 186 -2.85 -15.39 17.47
N VAL A 187 -2.48 -15.10 18.72
CA VAL A 187 -1.06 -15.05 19.14
C VAL A 187 -0.38 -16.40 18.92
N LYS A 188 -1.03 -17.51 19.31
CA LYS A 188 -0.46 -18.85 19.13
C LYS A 188 -0.32 -19.24 17.65
N SER A 189 -1.28 -18.85 16.83
CA SER A 189 -1.23 -19.05 15.37
C SER A 189 -0.09 -18.24 14.74
N ALA A 190 0.07 -16.97 15.15
CA ALA A 190 1.14 -16.10 14.70
C ALA A 190 2.53 -16.63 15.12
N GLU A 191 2.67 -17.15 16.34
CA GLU A 191 3.91 -17.79 16.80
C GLU A 191 4.27 -19.05 16.00
N ALA A 192 3.29 -19.91 15.72
CA ALA A 192 3.50 -21.10 14.90
C ALA A 192 3.94 -20.72 13.47
N LYS A 193 3.31 -19.72 12.88
CA LYS A 193 3.67 -19.21 11.55
C LYS A 193 5.04 -18.53 11.55
N LEU A 194 5.40 -17.80 12.60
CA LEU A 194 6.71 -17.20 12.73
C LEU A 194 7.82 -18.25 12.91
N ALA A 195 7.54 -19.34 13.64
CA ALA A 195 8.44 -20.48 13.78
C ALA A 195 8.63 -21.21 12.44
N GLU A 196 7.55 -21.43 11.68
CA GLU A 196 7.61 -21.95 10.30
C GLU A 196 8.44 -21.04 9.39
N MET A 197 8.27 -19.71 9.49
CA MET A 197 9.05 -18.73 8.71
C MET A 197 10.54 -18.70 9.07
N LYS A 198 10.89 -18.90 10.35
CA LYS A 198 12.28 -19.00 10.81
C LYS A 198 12.94 -20.31 10.32
N GLN A 199 12.16 -21.35 10.05
CA GLN A 199 12.63 -22.65 9.56
C GLN A 199 12.53 -22.81 8.03
N ALA A 200 11.71 -22.02 7.33
CA ALA A 200 11.53 -22.07 5.89
C ALA A 200 12.52 -21.16 5.14
N SER A 201 13.38 -21.74 4.30
CA SER A 201 14.23 -21.01 3.35
C SER A 201 13.51 -20.74 2.02
N ALA A 202 13.56 -19.48 1.55
CA ALA A 202 13.28 -18.86 0.24
C ALA A 202 12.27 -19.51 -0.77
N VAL A 203 12.32 -20.81 -1.02
CA VAL A 203 11.56 -21.50 -2.09
C VAL A 203 10.05 -21.58 -1.78
N ARG A 204 9.66 -21.56 -0.51
CA ARG A 204 8.26 -21.72 -0.07
C ARG A 204 7.45 -20.41 -0.02
N TRP A 205 8.08 -19.27 -0.31
CA TRP A 205 7.50 -17.94 -0.10
C TRP A 205 6.41 -17.58 -1.11
N ARG A 206 6.52 -18.05 -2.36
CA ARG A 206 5.51 -17.78 -3.41
C ARG A 206 4.17 -18.48 -3.19
N GLU A 207 4.19 -19.70 -2.67
CA GLU A 207 2.96 -20.44 -2.34
C GLU A 207 2.28 -19.84 -1.09
N PHE A 208 3.09 -19.45 -0.11
CA PHE A 208 2.60 -18.81 1.11
C PHE A 208 1.94 -17.44 0.84
N GLU A 209 2.49 -16.62 -0.05
CA GLU A 209 1.94 -15.31 -0.42
C GLU A 209 0.57 -15.43 -1.11
N ALA A 210 0.41 -16.46 -1.96
CA ALA A 210 -0.87 -16.76 -2.61
C ALA A 210 -1.95 -17.16 -1.59
N ASP A 211 -1.61 -17.99 -0.61
CA ASP A 211 -2.54 -18.46 0.42
C ASP A 211 -2.96 -17.34 1.38
N VAL A 212 -2.02 -16.48 1.79
CA VAL A 212 -2.30 -15.33 2.68
C VAL A 212 -3.16 -14.27 1.98
N SER A 213 -2.89 -14.00 0.71
CA SER A 213 -3.73 -13.10 -0.11
C SER A 213 -5.16 -13.62 -0.23
N ALA A 214 -5.31 -14.92 -0.50
CA ALA A 214 -6.63 -15.57 -0.58
C ALA A 214 -7.38 -15.55 0.76
N ALA A 215 -6.69 -15.76 1.88
CA ALA A 215 -7.29 -15.68 3.21
C ALA A 215 -7.77 -14.26 3.54
N THR A 216 -6.98 -13.23 3.20
CA THR A 216 -7.30 -11.82 3.43
C THR A 216 -8.49 -11.37 2.58
N ALA A 217 -8.59 -11.84 1.33
CA ALA A 217 -9.73 -11.55 0.46
C ALA A 217 -11.05 -12.13 1.02
N ARG A 218 -11.01 -13.34 1.61
CA ARG A 218 -12.17 -13.96 2.26
C ARG A 218 -12.62 -13.18 3.50
N LEU A 219 -11.66 -12.72 4.31
CA LEU A 219 -11.93 -11.91 5.50
C LEU A 219 -12.63 -10.59 5.14
N ARG A 220 -12.15 -9.89 4.08
CA ARG A 220 -12.79 -8.65 3.62
C ARG A 220 -14.24 -8.91 3.18
N LYS A 221 -14.46 -9.96 2.38
CA LYS A 221 -15.80 -10.33 1.90
C LYS A 221 -16.76 -10.71 3.04
N SER A 222 -16.30 -11.37 4.09
CA SER A 222 -17.14 -11.67 5.25
C SER A 222 -17.47 -10.43 6.07
N THR A 223 -16.53 -9.49 6.16
CA THR A 223 -16.71 -8.22 6.87
C THR A 223 -17.73 -7.34 6.15
N GLU A 224 -17.64 -7.20 4.83
CA GLU A 224 -18.61 -6.45 4.02
C GLU A 224 -20.03 -7.02 4.11
N LYS A 225 -20.18 -8.35 4.15
CA LYS A 225 -21.49 -9.01 4.31
C LYS A 225 -22.10 -8.84 5.72
N THR A 226 -21.28 -8.52 6.72
CA THR A 226 -21.72 -8.39 8.12
C THR A 226 -22.06 -6.95 8.48
N PHE A 227 -21.48 -5.97 7.76
CA PHE A 227 -21.59 -4.55 8.06
C PHE A 227 -22.21 -3.69 6.94
N GLY A 228 -22.69 -4.31 5.86
CA GLY A 228 -23.48 -3.69 4.79
C GLY A 228 -24.80 -4.43 4.60
#